data_AF-A0A9E3I5T6-F1
#
_entry.id   AF-A0A9E3I5T6-F1
#
_cell.length_a   1.000
_cell.length_b   1.000
_cell.length_c   1.000
_cell.angle_alpha   90.00
_cell.angle_beta   90.00
_cell.angle_gamma   90.00
#
_symmetry.space_group_name_H-M   'P 1'
#
loop_
_entity.id
_entity.type
_entity.pdbx_description
1 polymer ?
#
loop_
_entity_poly.entity_id
_entity_poly.type
_entity_poly.pdbx_seq_one_letter_code
_entity_poly.pdbx_strand_id
1 'polypeptide(L)' 'MCKSDNLIKAVLERAQDSDGKKKLTCAVAFELSQKFDVGPAEIGRICNHQNIKICKCQLGCFA' A
#
# COMPACT_ATOMS: atom_id res chain seq x y z
N MET A 1 -19.46 6.99 7.31
CA MET A 1 -18.84 6.08 6.33
C MET A 1 -17.36 6.47 6.23
N CYS A 2 -16.46 5.60 6.70
CA CYS A 2 -15.05 5.92 6.90
C CYS A 2 -14.28 5.86 5.57
N LYS A 3 -13.48 6.90 5.27
CA LYS A 3 -12.59 6.95 4.09
C LYS A 3 -11.59 5.78 4.05
N SER A 4 -11.25 5.23 5.21
CA SER A 4 -10.21 4.20 5.38
C SER A 4 -10.55 2.86 4.72
N ASP A 5 -11.81 2.43 4.75
CA ASP A 5 -12.22 1.12 4.21
C ASP A 5 -12.02 1.02 2.70
N ASN A 6 -12.32 2.10 1.96
CA ASN A 6 -12.19 2.11 0.51
C ASN A 6 -10.72 2.09 0.06
N LEU A 7 -9.84 2.75 0.83
CA LEU A 7 -8.41 2.74 0.56
C LEU A 7 -7.80 1.36 0.86
N ILE A 8 -8.18 0.74 1.97
CA ILE A 8 -7.77 -0.64 2.32
C ILE A 8 -8.13 -1.60 1.20
N LYS A 9 -9.35 -1.50 0.67
CA LYS A 9 -9.83 -2.36 -0.41
C LYS A 9 -9.00 -2.16 -1.69
N ALA A 10 -8.72 -0.92 -2.06
CA ALA A 10 -7.89 -0.61 -3.23
C ALA A 10 -6.44 -1.11 -3.09
N VAL A 11 -5.87 -1.03 -1.88
CA VAL A 11 -4.55 -1.60 -1.58
C VAL A 11 -4.57 -3.12 -1.73
N LEU A 12 -5.61 -3.78 -1.19
CA LEU A 12 -5.77 -5.23 -1.28
C LEU A 12 -5.97 -5.72 -2.72
N GLU A 13 -6.74 -5.02 -3.53
CA GLU A 13 -6.95 -5.36 -4.95
C GLU A 13 -5.68 -5.22 -5.78
N ARG A 14 -4.77 -4.33 -5.37
CA ARG A 14 -3.48 -4.12 -6.04
C ARG A 14 -2.33 -4.91 -5.42
N ALA A 15 -2.54 -5.48 -4.22
CA ALA A 15 -1.55 -6.33 -3.58
C ALA A 15 -1.45 -7.66 -4.35
N GLN A 16 -0.22 -8.12 -4.55
CA GLN A 16 0.05 -9.46 -5.04
C GLN A 16 0.13 -10.43 -3.86
N ASP A 17 -0.75 -11.42 -3.85
CA ASP A 17 -0.60 -12.58 -2.97
C ASP A 17 0.51 -13.47 -3.51
N SER A 18 1.56 -13.65 -2.71
CA SER A 18 2.70 -14.46 -3.08
C SER A 18 3.14 -15.26 -1.87
N ASP A 19 2.96 -16.58 -1.95
CA ASP A 19 3.30 -17.54 -0.89
C ASP A 19 2.50 -17.29 0.40
N GLY A 20 1.19 -17.05 0.26
CA GLY A 20 0.29 -16.76 1.38
C GLY A 20 0.56 -15.42 2.09
N LYS A 21 1.41 -14.56 1.52
CA LYS A 21 1.72 -13.24 2.04
C LYS A 21 1.33 -12.18 1.02
N LYS A 22 0.60 -11.17 1.48
CA LYS A 22 0.25 -10.01 0.67
C LYS A 22 1.45 -9.11 0.52
N LYS A 23 1.83 -8.83 -0.73
CA LYS A 23 2.98 -8.00 -1.07
C LYS A 23 2.51 -6.88 -1.98
N LEU A 24 2.89 -5.65 -1.69
CA LEU A 24 2.54 -4.48 -2.50
C LEU A 24 3.83 -3.84 -3.02
N THR A 25 3.84 -3.35 -4.25
CA THR A 25 4.99 -2.57 -4.71
C THR A 25 4.91 -1.14 -4.21
N CYS A 26 6.06 -0.52 -3.91
CA CYS A 26 6.09 0.90 -3.50
C CYS A 26 5.51 1.82 -4.58
N ALA A 27 5.70 1.49 -5.86
CA ALA A 27 5.09 2.19 -6.99
C ALA A 27 3.56 2.21 -6.87
N VAL A 28 2.94 1.04 -6.63
CA VAL A 28 1.50 0.91 -6.44
C VAL A 28 1.03 1.66 -5.20
N ALA A 29 1.78 1.59 -4.09
CA ALA A 29 1.47 2.36 -2.88
C ALA A 29 1.41 3.87 -3.19
N PHE A 30 2.37 4.36 -3.97
CA PHE A 30 2.46 5.77 -4.36
C PHE A 30 1.37 6.18 -5.36
N GLU A 31 1.03 5.33 -6.32
CA GLU A 31 -0.11 5.54 -7.22
C GLU A 31 -1.42 5.65 -6.45
N LEU A 32 -1.63 4.77 -5.46
CA LEU A 32 -2.81 4.83 -4.58
C LEU A 32 -2.80 6.12 -3.74
N SER A 33 -1.63 6.57 -3.29
CA SER A 33 -1.45 7.83 -2.55
C SER A 33 -1.98 9.01 -3.34
N GLN A 34 -1.55 9.12 -4.60
CA GLN A 34 -1.99 10.18 -5.50
C GLN A 34 -3.45 10.04 -5.90
N LYS A 35 -3.93 8.81 -6.13
CA LYS A 35 -5.31 8.56 -6.55
C LYS A 35 -6.33 8.90 -5.47
N PHE A 36 -5.99 8.68 -4.21
CA PHE A 36 -6.86 8.94 -3.06
C PHE A 36 -6.58 10.27 -2.37
N ASP A 37 -5.63 11.05 -2.87
CA ASP A 37 -5.17 12.31 -2.26
C ASP A 37 -4.82 12.13 -0.78
N VAL A 38 -4.09 11.05 -0.48
CA VAL A 38 -3.62 10.73 0.88
C VAL A 38 -2.09 10.73 0.90
N GLY A 39 -1.52 11.01 2.06
CA GLY A 39 -0.07 10.93 2.24
C GLY A 39 0.44 9.48 2.19
N PRO A 40 1.66 9.23 1.66
CA PRO A 40 2.24 7.89 1.60
C PRO A 40 2.46 7.29 3.00
N ALA A 41 2.59 8.14 4.03
CA ALA A 41 2.62 7.73 5.42
C ALA A 41 1.32 7.05 5.88
N GLU A 42 0.16 7.52 5.40
CA GLU A 42 -1.14 6.92 5.74
C GLU A 42 -1.28 5.55 5.08
N ILE A 43 -0.86 5.42 3.82
CA ILE A 43 -0.83 4.14 3.10
C ILE A 43 0.14 3.17 3.76
N GLY A 44 1.31 3.65 4.21
CA GLY A 44 2.27 2.86 4.97
C GLY A 44 1.68 2.30 6.26
N ARG A 45 0.96 3.13 7.04
CA ARG A 45 0.25 2.68 8.25
C ARG A 45 -0.77 1.60 7.93
N ILE A 46 -1.56 1.79 6.87
CA ILE A 46 -2.59 0.84 6.46
C ILE A 46 -1.99 -0.47 5.97
N CYS A 47 -0.93 -0.42 5.17
CA CYS A 47 -0.20 -1.62 4.74
C CYS A 47 0.36 -2.37 5.95
N ASN A 48 0.95 -1.66 6.92
CA ASN A 48 1.48 -2.25 8.14
C ASN A 48 0.38 -2.92 8.98
N HIS A 49 -0.78 -2.26 9.12
CA HIS A 49 -1.93 -2.80 9.85
C HIS A 49 -2.50 -4.05 9.14
N GLN A 50 -2.57 -4.03 7.82
CA GLN A 50 -3.07 -5.14 7.00
C GLN A 50 -2.04 -6.25 6.76
N ASN A 51 -0.87 -6.18 7.43
CA ASN A 51 0.22 -7.13 7.27
C ASN A 51 0.71 -7.29 5.81
N ILE A 52 0.60 -6.21 5.02
CA ILE A 52 0.98 -6.16 3.62
C ILE A 52 2.44 -5.72 3.55
N LYS A 53 3.29 -6.58 2.99
CA LYS A 53 4.72 -6.30 2.87
C LYS A 53 4.97 -5.43 1.64
N ILE A 54 5.48 -4.23 1.84
CA ILE A 54 5.90 -3.39 0.71
C ILE A 54 7.24 -3.93 0.18
N CYS A 55 7.26 -4.39 -1.07
CA CYS A 55 8.44 -4.89 -1.76
C CYS A 55 8.76 -4.01 -2.98
N LYS A 56 9.98 -4.09 -3.52
CA LYS A 56 10.44 -3.26 -4.65
C LYS A 56 10.19 -1.75 -4.41
N CYS A 57 10.91 -1.18 -3.44
CA CYS A 57 10.95 0.28 -3.28
C CYS A 57 11.65 0.89 -4.50
N GLN A 58 10.89 1.45 -5.45
CA GLN A 58 11.45 2.07 -6.66
C GLN A 58 12.21 3.37 -6.38
N LEU A 59 12.10 3.91 -5.16
CA LEU A 59 12.65 5.21 -4.80
C LEU A 59 14.08 5.15 -4.27
N GLY A 60 14.68 3.97 -4.03
CA GLY A 60 15.96 3.89 -3.31
C GLY A 60 15.94 4.59 -1.93
N CYS A 61 14.74 4.89 -1.41
CA CYS A 61 14.50 5.75 -0.25
C CYS A 61 14.40 4.94 1.07
N PHE A 62 14.99 3.75 1.06
CA PHE A 62 15.45 3.04 2.24
C PHE A 62 16.95 2.80 2.06
N ALA A 63 17.72 3.89 2.05
CA ALA A 63 19.13 3.90 2.43
C ALA A 63 19.22 4.44 3.86
#